data_AF-A0A5T2CCG2-F1
#
_entry.id   AF-A0A5T2CCG2-F1
#
_cell.length_a   1.000
_cell.length_b   1.000
_cell.length_c   1.000
_cell.angle_alpha   90.00
_cell.angle_beta   90.00
_cell.angle_gamma   90.00
#
_symmetry.space_group_name_H-M   'P 1'
#
loop_
_entity.id
_entity.type
_entity.pdbx_description
1 polymer ?
#
loop_
_entity_poly.entity_id
_entity_poly.type
_entity_poly.pdbx_seq_one_letter_code
_entity_poly.pdbx_strand_id
1 'polypeptide(L)'
;MNKTLIFHENSHIDLNASFAPGTYIELQLEKESDKTLNWSYVECNSEKKMRSLLDVDCRSIEAKDLKFIASFKGNICGFHLPISRDNEPIKDIKDYKYYIIVFAYDEKKAIPSLEDFHIVIDMSFRVGVGRDKDVKESKLRNDFNSDIIQTNCIFSVLEAVEFLKACQSFKEKAKETNNYEFFKNYPQLTGKIAYIYYRFDLANEKFIKSVSDGDKYLKEREKFVKVASDIYIKNPIYKMGFEKKLQNEVVDINIIEDFLKDFAKRLGIDEKVLPVISSNASGLNLGSYNKFAHILNLNLNINFLNFIDTIIHEFRHFYIYRIKNNSENSIEKFIYCNMKDFYIEISYYAIFDNYDKKCLIYDNEDETKKCLKNRTYYGSWKFLNPKLDLLPSPLYYVQPSELDSRIVAYYFRKEIKL
;
A
#
# COMPACT_ATOMS: atom_id res chain seq x y z
N MET A 1 -17.17 8.63 -37.69
CA MET A 1 -16.37 9.41 -36.71
C MET A 1 -15.87 8.46 -35.66
N ASN A 2 -14.58 8.47 -35.33
CA ASN A 2 -14.05 7.63 -34.24
C ASN A 2 -14.65 8.11 -32.92
N LYS A 3 -15.37 7.22 -32.24
CA LYS A 3 -15.90 7.44 -30.91
C LYS A 3 -14.88 6.89 -29.92
N THR A 4 -13.96 7.73 -29.48
CA THR A 4 -12.84 7.33 -28.62
C THR A 4 -13.05 7.83 -27.20
N LEU A 5 -12.71 7.00 -26.22
CA LEU A 5 -12.46 7.44 -24.85
C LEU A 5 -11.01 7.88 -24.71
N ILE A 6 -10.78 8.95 -23.97
CA ILE A 6 -9.44 9.45 -23.63
C ILE A 6 -9.30 9.57 -22.12
N PHE A 7 -8.08 9.64 -21.62
CA PHE A 7 -7.86 9.93 -20.21
C PHE A 7 -8.16 11.39 -19.89
N HIS A 8 -8.81 11.63 -18.75
CA HIS A 8 -9.13 12.97 -18.26
C HIS A 8 -7.87 13.69 -17.77
N GLU A 9 -7.83 15.02 -17.99
CA GLU A 9 -6.82 16.02 -17.56
C GLU A 9 -5.39 15.55 -17.23
N ASN A 10 -4.38 16.07 -17.97
CA ASN A 10 -2.95 16.17 -17.59
C ASN A 10 -2.27 14.93 -16.98
N SER A 11 -2.85 13.74 -17.10
CA SER A 11 -2.22 12.51 -16.66
C SER A 11 -1.16 12.12 -17.69
N HIS A 12 0.08 11.98 -17.22
CA HIS A 12 1.22 11.57 -18.05
C HIS A 12 1.14 10.06 -18.34
N ILE A 13 0.15 9.68 -19.13
CA ILE A 13 -0.17 8.30 -19.46
C ILE A 13 0.46 7.93 -20.80
N ASP A 14 1.17 6.81 -20.80
CA ASP A 14 1.63 6.14 -22.00
C ASP A 14 0.71 4.95 -22.29
N LEU A 15 -0.09 5.04 -23.36
CA LEU A 15 -1.01 3.98 -23.79
C LEU A 15 -0.31 2.68 -24.19
N ASN A 16 1.01 2.72 -24.45
CA ASN A 16 1.80 1.53 -24.75
C ASN A 16 2.31 0.81 -23.49
N ALA A 17 2.19 1.45 -22.32
CA ALA A 17 2.59 0.87 -21.05
C ALA A 17 1.40 0.25 -20.31
N SER A 18 1.65 -0.84 -19.60
CA SER A 18 0.63 -1.47 -18.78
C SER A 18 0.35 -0.67 -17.49
N PHE A 19 -0.91 -0.68 -17.09
CA PHE A 19 -1.38 -0.27 -15.78
C PHE A 19 -1.28 -1.44 -14.79
N ALA A 20 -1.17 -1.12 -13.50
CA ALA A 20 -1.29 -2.11 -12.45
C ALA A 20 -2.77 -2.37 -12.08
N PRO A 21 -3.12 -3.59 -11.66
CA PRO A 21 -4.40 -3.85 -11.00
C PRO A 21 -4.62 -2.90 -9.83
N GLY A 22 -5.84 -2.38 -9.68
CA GLY A 22 -6.18 -1.43 -8.62
C GLY A 22 -5.88 0.05 -8.93
N THR A 23 -5.22 0.38 -10.05
CA THR A 23 -4.92 1.77 -10.41
C THR A 23 -6.20 2.61 -10.55
N TYR A 24 -6.25 3.76 -9.90
CA TYR A 24 -7.30 4.76 -10.13
C TYR A 24 -7.06 5.50 -11.45
N ILE A 25 -8.08 5.59 -12.29
CA ILE A 25 -8.04 6.33 -13.55
C ILE A 25 -9.33 7.12 -13.74
N GLU A 26 -9.23 8.19 -14.52
CA GLU A 26 -10.36 8.98 -14.97
C GLU A 26 -10.37 8.99 -16.50
N LEU A 27 -11.51 8.63 -17.09
CA LEU A 27 -11.72 8.63 -18.53
C LEU A 27 -12.76 9.67 -18.89
N GLN A 28 -12.62 10.29 -20.05
CA GLN A 28 -13.61 11.18 -20.62
C GLN A 28 -13.84 10.89 -22.10
N LEU A 29 -14.95 11.42 -22.63
CA LEU A 29 -15.17 11.41 -24.07
C LEU A 29 -14.23 12.38 -24.76
N GLU A 30 -13.68 12.00 -25.92
CA GLU A 30 -12.91 12.93 -26.76
C GLU A 30 -13.78 14.09 -27.29
N LYS A 31 -15.08 13.86 -27.43
CA LYS A 31 -16.09 14.86 -27.79
C LYS A 31 -17.30 14.72 -26.89
N GLU A 32 -17.88 15.85 -26.48
CA GLU A 32 -19.10 15.85 -25.69
C GLU A 32 -20.23 15.06 -26.36
N SER A 33 -21.05 14.42 -25.53
CA SER A 33 -22.24 13.70 -25.94
C SER A 33 -23.45 14.39 -25.34
N ASP A 34 -24.46 14.68 -26.16
CA ASP A 34 -25.76 15.19 -25.70
C ASP A 34 -26.59 14.14 -24.95
N LYS A 35 -26.10 12.89 -24.91
CA LYS A 35 -26.76 11.75 -24.27
C LYS A 35 -26.20 11.50 -22.90
N THR A 36 -27.08 11.10 -21.97
CA THR A 36 -26.68 10.43 -20.74
C THR A 36 -26.05 9.08 -21.05
N LEU A 37 -24.91 8.78 -20.42
CA LEU A 37 -24.13 7.57 -20.69
C LEU A 37 -24.09 6.62 -19.50
N ASN A 38 -24.13 5.32 -19.80
CA ASN A 38 -23.70 4.24 -18.93
C ASN A 38 -22.22 3.93 -19.19
N TRP A 39 -21.51 3.50 -18.13
CA TRP A 39 -20.11 3.11 -18.19
C TRP A 39 -19.93 1.68 -17.69
N SER A 40 -19.18 0.87 -18.43
CA SER A 40 -18.91 -0.52 -18.07
C SER A 40 -17.60 -1.00 -18.68
N TYR A 41 -17.12 -2.15 -18.23
CA TYR A 41 -15.94 -2.79 -18.81
C TYR A 41 -16.10 -4.29 -18.93
N VAL A 42 -15.31 -4.88 -19.83
CA VAL A 42 -15.17 -6.33 -20.01
C VAL A 42 -13.72 -6.73 -19.78
N GLU A 43 -13.51 -7.78 -18.99
CA GLU A 43 -12.17 -8.32 -18.71
C GLU A 43 -11.73 -9.32 -19.76
N CYS A 44 -10.50 -9.13 -20.24
CA CYS A 44 -9.87 -9.93 -21.27
C CYS A 44 -8.60 -10.58 -20.73
N ASN A 45 -8.72 -11.84 -20.33
CA ASN A 45 -7.63 -12.64 -19.76
C ASN A 45 -6.58 -13.13 -20.78
N SER A 46 -6.59 -12.61 -22.00
CA SER A 46 -5.59 -12.84 -23.03
C SER A 46 -5.73 -11.82 -24.16
N GLU A 47 -4.66 -11.64 -24.92
CA GLU A 47 -4.68 -10.85 -26.15
C GLU A 47 -5.65 -11.44 -27.19
N LYS A 48 -5.73 -12.77 -27.29
CA LYS A 48 -6.69 -13.45 -28.18
C LYS A 48 -8.14 -13.09 -27.85
N LYS A 49 -8.50 -13.08 -26.56
CA LYS A 49 -9.86 -12.70 -26.12
C LYS A 49 -10.15 -11.23 -26.46
N MET A 50 -9.20 -10.34 -26.16
CA MET A 50 -9.31 -8.92 -26.49
C MET A 50 -9.50 -8.70 -28.00
N ARG A 51 -8.64 -9.28 -28.84
CA ARG A 51 -8.74 -9.18 -30.30
C ARG A 51 -10.07 -9.75 -30.82
N SER A 52 -10.54 -10.87 -30.28
CA SER A 52 -11.82 -11.46 -30.70
C SER A 52 -13.04 -10.61 -30.37
N LEU A 53 -12.98 -9.76 -29.35
CA LEU A 53 -14.08 -8.86 -28.97
C LEU A 53 -14.05 -7.54 -29.75
N LEU A 54 -12.90 -7.19 -30.33
CA LEU A 54 -12.72 -6.01 -31.19
C LEU A 54 -12.91 -6.34 -32.68
N ASP A 55 -13.10 -7.62 -33.01
CA ASP A 55 -13.37 -8.07 -34.37
C ASP A 55 -14.85 -7.88 -34.69
N VAL A 56 -15.15 -7.07 -35.72
CA VAL A 56 -16.51 -6.72 -36.12
C VAL A 56 -17.30 -7.95 -36.59
N ASP A 57 -16.60 -8.99 -37.05
CA ASP A 57 -17.20 -10.23 -37.55
C ASP A 57 -17.33 -11.33 -36.47
N CYS A 58 -16.85 -11.07 -35.23
CA CYS A 58 -16.77 -12.09 -34.18
C CYS A 58 -17.37 -11.63 -32.85
N ARG A 59 -18.26 -12.48 -32.30
CA ARG A 59 -18.89 -12.44 -30.95
C ARG A 59 -19.40 -11.08 -30.44
N SER A 60 -20.72 -11.00 -30.25
CA SER A 60 -21.34 -9.96 -29.42
C SER A 60 -20.90 -10.06 -27.95
N ILE A 61 -20.72 -8.91 -27.30
CA ILE A 61 -20.53 -8.82 -25.84
C ILE A 61 -21.73 -9.46 -25.14
N GLU A 62 -21.48 -10.42 -24.25
CA GLU A 62 -22.54 -11.05 -23.46
C GLU A 62 -22.79 -10.27 -22.16
N ALA A 63 -24.05 -10.12 -21.78
CA ALA A 63 -24.42 -9.37 -20.57
C ALA A 63 -23.74 -9.88 -19.28
N LYS A 64 -23.45 -11.19 -19.20
CA LYS A 64 -22.79 -11.81 -18.03
C LYS A 64 -21.32 -11.41 -17.86
N ASP A 65 -20.67 -10.98 -18.95
CA ASP A 65 -19.25 -10.61 -18.97
C ASP A 65 -19.07 -9.10 -18.70
N LEU A 66 -20.18 -8.35 -18.68
CA LEU A 66 -20.19 -6.90 -18.51
C LEU A 66 -20.16 -6.52 -17.03
N LYS A 67 -19.16 -5.72 -16.65
CA LYS A 67 -19.03 -5.18 -15.29
C LYS A 67 -19.37 -3.70 -15.31
N PHE A 68 -20.48 -3.32 -14.68
CA PHE A 68 -20.91 -1.93 -14.60
C PHE A 68 -20.02 -1.13 -13.65
N ILE A 69 -19.63 0.07 -14.07
CA ILE A 69 -18.93 1.03 -13.21
C ILE A 69 -20.01 1.82 -12.47
N ALA A 70 -20.09 1.62 -11.15
CA ALA A 70 -21.22 2.09 -10.37
C ALA A 70 -21.38 3.61 -10.38
N SER A 71 -22.64 4.06 -10.46
CA SER A 71 -23.14 5.36 -9.97
C SER A 71 -22.58 6.64 -10.62
N PHE A 72 -21.94 6.57 -11.79
CA PHE A 72 -21.51 7.76 -12.50
C PHE A 72 -22.37 8.06 -13.74
N LYS A 73 -22.96 9.26 -13.79
CA LYS A 73 -23.66 9.81 -14.96
C LYS A 73 -22.98 11.11 -15.37
N GLY A 74 -22.37 11.13 -16.56
CA GLY A 74 -21.71 12.31 -17.08
C GLY A 74 -20.60 11.96 -18.08
N ASN A 75 -19.79 12.97 -18.41
CA ASN A 75 -18.74 12.88 -19.43
C ASN A 75 -17.38 12.37 -18.92
N ILE A 76 -17.15 12.35 -17.60
CA ILE A 76 -15.86 11.97 -16.97
C ILE A 76 -16.05 10.84 -15.95
N CYS A 77 -15.69 9.60 -16.28
CA CYS A 77 -15.82 8.46 -15.38
C CYS A 77 -14.50 8.14 -14.65
N GLY A 78 -14.46 8.41 -13.34
CA GLY A 78 -13.39 7.99 -12.45
C GLY A 78 -13.67 6.63 -11.80
N PHE A 79 -12.74 5.67 -11.90
CA PHE A 79 -12.86 4.36 -11.27
C PHE A 79 -11.51 3.68 -11.07
N HIS A 80 -11.46 2.69 -10.18
CA HIS A 80 -10.29 1.83 -10.03
C HIS A 80 -10.38 0.63 -10.97
N LEU A 81 -9.27 0.36 -11.65
CA LEU A 81 -9.08 -0.86 -12.42
C LEU A 81 -9.24 -2.10 -11.52
N PRO A 82 -9.79 -3.23 -12.03
CA PRO A 82 -10.02 -4.42 -11.23
C PRO A 82 -8.73 -4.92 -10.57
N ILE A 83 -8.76 -5.14 -9.26
CA ILE A 83 -7.59 -5.61 -8.50
C ILE A 83 -7.34 -7.12 -8.68
N SER A 84 -8.43 -7.90 -8.75
CA SER A 84 -8.38 -9.35 -8.92
C SER A 84 -8.43 -9.73 -10.39
N ARG A 85 -7.58 -10.67 -10.78
CA ARG A 85 -7.53 -11.22 -12.14
C ARG A 85 -7.72 -12.73 -12.11
N ASP A 86 -8.51 -13.26 -13.04
CA ASP A 86 -8.87 -14.68 -13.11
C ASP A 86 -7.69 -15.58 -13.55
N ASN A 87 -6.71 -15.01 -14.24
CA ASN A 87 -5.56 -15.70 -14.83
C ASN A 87 -4.23 -15.36 -14.16
N GLU A 88 -4.24 -14.85 -12.91
CA GLU A 88 -3.02 -14.45 -12.19
C GLU A 88 -1.98 -15.59 -12.21
N PRO A 89 -0.73 -15.33 -12.65
CA PRO A 89 0.26 -16.39 -12.79
C PRO A 89 0.63 -17.06 -11.47
N ILE A 90 0.47 -18.38 -11.41
CA ILE A 90 0.93 -19.20 -10.28
C ILE A 90 2.36 -19.76 -10.48
N LYS A 91 2.95 -19.50 -11.65
CA LYS A 91 4.31 -19.91 -12.05
C LYS A 91 4.97 -18.76 -12.80
N ASP A 92 6.30 -18.83 -12.92
CA ASP A 92 7.11 -17.88 -13.67
C ASP A 92 6.70 -17.83 -15.15
N ILE A 93 6.30 -16.65 -15.66
CA ILE A 93 5.87 -16.45 -17.05
C ILE A 93 6.19 -15.04 -17.56
N LYS A 94 7.06 -14.90 -18.56
CA LYS A 94 7.40 -13.56 -19.09
C LYS A 94 6.23 -12.90 -19.82
N ASP A 95 5.51 -13.64 -20.66
CA ASP A 95 4.48 -13.12 -21.55
C ASP A 95 3.07 -13.19 -20.94
N TYR A 96 2.90 -12.57 -19.78
CA TYR A 96 1.59 -12.44 -19.15
C TYR A 96 0.81 -11.30 -19.79
N LYS A 97 -0.46 -11.56 -20.15
CA LYS A 97 -1.35 -10.58 -20.77
C LYS A 97 -2.70 -10.52 -20.07
N TYR A 98 -3.13 -9.30 -19.76
CA TYR A 98 -4.45 -9.01 -19.24
C TYR A 98 -4.90 -7.63 -19.70
N TYR A 99 -6.12 -7.53 -20.19
CA TYR A 99 -6.68 -6.27 -20.69
C TYR A 99 -8.07 -6.06 -20.11
N ILE A 100 -8.51 -4.81 -20.11
CA ILE A 100 -9.93 -4.50 -20.06
C ILE A 100 -10.31 -3.66 -21.27
N ILE A 101 -11.56 -3.77 -21.71
CA ILE A 101 -12.15 -2.86 -22.68
C ILE A 101 -13.23 -2.08 -21.95
N VAL A 102 -13.06 -0.77 -21.86
CA VAL A 102 -14.01 0.14 -21.20
C VAL A 102 -14.92 0.75 -22.26
N PHE A 103 -16.20 0.83 -21.96
CA PHE A 103 -17.24 1.37 -22.84
C PHE A 103 -17.97 2.53 -22.18
N ALA A 104 -18.33 3.54 -22.98
CA ALA A 104 -19.33 4.54 -22.64
C ALA A 104 -20.40 4.56 -23.75
N TYR A 105 -21.65 4.36 -23.35
CA TYR A 105 -22.75 4.09 -24.29
C TYR A 105 -24.08 4.65 -23.78
N ASP A 106 -25.02 4.87 -24.70
CA ASP A 106 -26.34 5.43 -24.42
C ASP A 106 -27.03 4.67 -23.28
N GLU A 107 -27.54 5.40 -22.27
CA GLU A 107 -28.19 4.77 -21.11
C GLU A 107 -29.41 3.90 -21.46
N LYS A 108 -30.00 4.15 -22.65
CA LYS A 108 -31.13 3.37 -23.19
C LYS A 108 -30.71 1.99 -23.71
N LYS A 109 -29.42 1.75 -23.97
CA LYS A 109 -28.89 0.46 -24.39
C LYS A 109 -28.59 -0.40 -23.17
N ALA A 110 -28.95 -1.68 -23.25
CA ALA A 110 -28.60 -2.66 -22.20
C ALA A 110 -27.13 -3.12 -22.28
N ILE A 111 -26.59 -3.25 -23.51
CA ILE A 111 -25.26 -3.78 -23.79
C ILE A 111 -24.56 -2.84 -24.80
N PRO A 112 -23.28 -2.49 -24.60
CA PRO A 112 -22.52 -1.70 -25.56
C PRO A 112 -22.18 -2.49 -26.83
N SER A 113 -21.84 -1.78 -27.90
CA SER A 113 -21.21 -2.36 -29.10
C SER A 113 -19.90 -1.64 -29.43
N LEU A 114 -19.15 -2.17 -30.41
CA LEU A 114 -17.94 -1.50 -30.93
C LEU A 114 -18.24 -0.16 -31.62
N GLU A 115 -19.52 0.13 -31.90
CA GLU A 115 -19.96 1.44 -32.40
C GLU A 115 -20.13 2.47 -31.28
N ASP A 116 -20.02 2.09 -30.02
CA ASP A 116 -20.01 2.99 -28.87
C ASP A 116 -18.59 3.43 -28.52
N PHE A 117 -18.45 4.42 -27.63
CA PHE A 117 -17.15 4.91 -27.22
C PHE A 117 -16.42 3.83 -26.43
N HIS A 118 -15.17 3.53 -26.78
CA HIS A 118 -14.39 2.54 -26.06
C HIS A 118 -12.89 2.85 -26.03
N ILE A 119 -12.20 2.21 -25.08
CA ILE A 119 -10.74 2.17 -24.99
C ILE A 119 -10.27 0.81 -24.46
N VAL A 120 -9.16 0.32 -24.98
CA VAL A 120 -8.46 -0.86 -24.46
C VAL A 120 -7.40 -0.42 -23.48
N ILE A 121 -7.39 -1.01 -22.29
CA ILE A 121 -6.40 -0.73 -21.26
C ILE A 121 -5.60 -2.01 -21.00
N ASP A 122 -4.29 -1.94 -21.22
CA ASP A 122 -3.36 -3.01 -20.85
C ASP A 122 -3.15 -2.99 -19.33
N MET A 123 -3.46 -4.11 -18.68
CA MET A 123 -3.31 -4.32 -17.24
C MET A 123 -2.36 -5.49 -16.94
N SER A 124 -1.39 -5.72 -17.82
CA SER A 124 -0.47 -6.86 -17.75
C SER A 124 0.63 -6.68 -16.70
N PHE A 125 0.68 -5.56 -15.98
CA PHE A 125 1.67 -5.38 -14.92
C PHE A 125 1.52 -6.46 -13.85
N ARG A 126 2.62 -7.06 -13.42
CA ARG A 126 2.61 -8.13 -12.40
C ARG A 126 3.73 -7.99 -11.37
N VAL A 127 3.46 -8.48 -10.17
CA VAL A 127 4.42 -8.47 -9.06
C VAL A 127 4.52 -9.88 -8.48
N GLY A 128 5.73 -10.46 -8.52
CA GLY A 128 5.97 -11.83 -8.09
C GLY A 128 5.16 -12.87 -8.88
N VAL A 129 4.91 -14.01 -8.24
CA VAL A 129 4.05 -15.11 -8.72
C VAL A 129 3.22 -15.67 -7.57
N GLY A 130 2.05 -16.25 -7.88
CA GLY A 130 1.11 -16.79 -6.91
C GLY A 130 -0.10 -15.90 -6.71
N ARG A 131 -1.21 -16.50 -6.26
CA ARG A 131 -2.42 -15.77 -5.86
C ARG A 131 -2.14 -14.94 -4.61
N ASP A 132 -2.95 -13.93 -4.32
CA ASP A 132 -2.66 -12.90 -3.29
C ASP A 132 -2.20 -13.42 -1.92
N LYS A 133 -2.69 -14.57 -1.45
CA LYS A 133 -2.29 -15.16 -0.16
C LYS A 133 -1.03 -16.01 -0.20
N ASP A 134 -0.60 -16.41 -1.39
CA ASP A 134 0.50 -17.34 -1.65
C ASP A 134 1.56 -16.73 -2.57
N VAL A 135 1.65 -15.39 -2.58
CA VAL A 135 2.65 -14.65 -3.38
C VAL A 135 4.06 -15.03 -2.93
N LYS A 136 4.95 -15.19 -3.90
CA LYS A 136 6.39 -15.42 -3.72
C LYS A 136 7.17 -14.62 -4.75
N GLU A 137 8.46 -14.44 -4.50
CA GLU A 137 9.36 -13.93 -5.55
C GLU A 137 9.35 -14.86 -6.77
N SER A 138 9.35 -14.24 -7.94
CA SER A 138 9.58 -14.95 -9.20
C SER A 138 11.06 -15.28 -9.33
N LYS A 139 11.40 -16.43 -9.92
CA LYS A 139 12.80 -16.77 -10.20
C LYS A 139 13.34 -16.08 -11.46
N LEU A 140 12.46 -15.40 -12.19
CA LEU A 140 12.83 -14.58 -13.32
C LEU A 140 13.54 -13.31 -12.86
N ARG A 141 14.23 -12.66 -13.78
CA ARG A 141 14.85 -11.36 -13.59
C ARG A 141 14.51 -10.46 -14.75
N ASN A 142 14.32 -9.18 -14.45
CA ASN A 142 14.25 -8.12 -15.43
C ASN A 142 15.61 -7.47 -15.62
N ASP A 143 15.93 -7.17 -16.87
CA ASP A 143 16.86 -6.10 -17.18
C ASP A 143 16.05 -4.80 -17.03
N PHE A 144 16.29 -4.04 -15.98
CA PHE A 144 15.60 -2.76 -15.79
C PHE A 144 15.92 -1.84 -16.96
N ASN A 145 14.93 -1.64 -17.83
CA ASN A 145 15.01 -0.63 -18.88
C ASN A 145 15.01 0.77 -18.24
N SER A 146 15.61 1.75 -18.92
CA SER A 146 15.65 3.13 -18.41
C SER A 146 14.26 3.78 -18.32
N ASP A 147 13.30 3.27 -19.09
CA ASP A 147 11.91 3.72 -19.04
C ASP A 147 11.12 2.92 -18.00
N ILE A 148 10.99 3.51 -16.81
CA ILE A 148 10.26 2.92 -15.69
C ILE A 148 8.76 2.78 -15.97
N ILE A 149 8.17 3.65 -16.80
CA ILE A 149 6.75 3.59 -17.14
C ILE A 149 6.47 2.31 -17.92
N GLN A 150 7.40 1.89 -18.77
CA GLN A 150 7.31 0.64 -19.56
C GLN A 150 7.58 -0.63 -18.75
N THR A 151 7.90 -0.52 -17.46
CA THR A 151 8.10 -1.71 -16.60
C THR A 151 6.80 -2.48 -16.45
N ASN A 152 6.75 -3.69 -16.99
CA ASN A 152 5.56 -4.55 -16.99
C ASN A 152 5.61 -5.63 -15.90
N CYS A 153 6.70 -5.74 -15.15
CA CYS A 153 6.77 -6.68 -14.04
C CYS A 153 7.84 -6.33 -13.01
N ILE A 154 7.62 -6.80 -11.79
CA ILE A 154 8.58 -6.75 -10.67
C ILE A 154 8.66 -8.16 -10.08
N PHE A 155 9.80 -8.81 -10.18
CA PHE A 155 9.94 -10.23 -9.79
C PHE A 155 10.37 -10.44 -8.36
N SER A 156 11.12 -9.50 -7.80
CA SER A 156 11.71 -9.62 -6.47
C SER A 156 11.62 -8.31 -5.70
N VAL A 157 11.81 -8.38 -4.39
CA VAL A 157 11.92 -7.22 -3.50
C VAL A 157 13.09 -6.35 -3.90
N LEU A 158 14.21 -6.95 -4.36
CA LEU A 158 15.33 -6.19 -4.88
C LEU A 158 14.92 -5.36 -6.11
N GLU A 159 14.17 -5.95 -7.04
CA GLU A 159 13.65 -5.22 -8.19
C GLU A 159 12.67 -4.12 -7.76
N ALA A 160 11.81 -4.36 -6.77
CA ALA A 160 10.94 -3.32 -6.21
C ALA A 160 11.74 -2.15 -5.65
N VAL A 161 12.85 -2.40 -4.95
CA VAL A 161 13.73 -1.35 -4.42
C VAL A 161 14.32 -0.50 -5.56
N GLU A 162 14.83 -1.14 -6.61
CA GLU A 162 15.40 -0.41 -7.75
C GLU A 162 14.33 0.38 -8.52
N PHE A 163 13.12 -0.19 -8.67
CA PHE A 163 11.98 0.51 -9.25
C PHE A 163 11.60 1.76 -8.44
N LEU A 164 11.50 1.67 -7.11
CA LEU A 164 11.20 2.81 -6.25
C LEU A 164 12.28 3.90 -6.36
N LYS A 165 13.57 3.54 -6.34
CA LYS A 165 14.65 4.51 -6.54
C LYS A 165 14.54 5.21 -7.90
N ALA A 166 14.24 4.47 -8.95
CA ALA A 166 14.10 5.02 -10.28
C ALA A 166 12.86 5.94 -10.37
N CYS A 167 11.74 5.59 -9.72
CA CYS A 167 10.59 6.47 -9.55
C CYS A 167 10.97 7.76 -8.81
N GLN A 168 11.80 7.69 -7.75
CA GLN A 168 12.24 8.88 -7.02
C GLN A 168 13.10 9.79 -7.91
N SER A 169 14.05 9.22 -8.65
CA SER A 169 14.84 9.97 -9.63
C SER A 169 13.99 10.59 -10.73
N PHE A 170 12.94 9.89 -11.19
CA PHE A 170 12.00 10.42 -12.16
C PHE A 170 11.20 11.59 -11.58
N LYS A 171 10.65 11.42 -10.37
CA LYS A 171 9.90 12.45 -9.63
C LYS A 171 10.73 13.73 -9.46
N GLU A 172 12.02 13.60 -9.09
CA GLU A 172 12.96 14.72 -8.97
C GLU A 172 13.20 15.43 -10.32
N LYS A 173 13.40 14.68 -11.42
CA LYS A 173 13.57 15.24 -12.77
C LYS A 173 12.31 15.95 -13.26
N ALA A 174 11.14 15.42 -12.93
CA ALA A 174 9.84 16.03 -13.20
C ALA A 174 9.56 17.26 -12.32
N LYS A 175 10.42 17.55 -11.33
CA LYS A 175 10.26 18.63 -10.34
C LYS A 175 9.00 18.51 -9.49
N GLU A 176 8.49 17.29 -9.35
CA GLU A 176 7.38 16.98 -8.47
C GLU A 176 7.91 16.80 -7.05
N THR A 177 7.60 17.71 -6.13
CA THR A 177 8.09 17.60 -4.74
C THR A 177 7.08 16.92 -3.83
N ASN A 178 5.79 17.00 -4.16
CA ASN A 178 4.68 16.47 -3.38
C ASN A 178 4.31 15.03 -3.82
N ASN A 179 4.16 14.12 -2.87
CA ASN A 179 3.75 12.74 -3.15
C ASN A 179 2.34 12.66 -3.74
N TYR A 180 1.39 13.43 -3.20
CA TYR A 180 0.01 13.45 -3.68
C TYR A 180 -0.06 13.90 -5.15
N GLU A 181 0.61 14.99 -5.50
CA GLU A 181 0.64 15.49 -6.89
C GLU A 181 1.33 14.49 -7.82
N PHE A 182 2.47 13.93 -7.42
CA PHE A 182 3.11 12.85 -8.16
C PHE A 182 2.16 11.67 -8.38
N PHE A 183 1.44 11.25 -7.34
CA PHE A 183 0.53 10.12 -7.43
C PHE A 183 -0.66 10.38 -8.36
N LYS A 184 -1.16 11.62 -8.37
CA LYS A 184 -2.25 12.05 -9.24
C LYS A 184 -1.80 12.18 -10.71
N ASN A 185 -0.63 12.78 -10.95
CA ASN A 185 -0.15 13.10 -12.30
C ASN A 185 0.42 11.88 -13.06
N TYR A 186 0.89 10.86 -12.33
CA TYR A 186 1.52 9.66 -12.90
C TYR A 186 0.82 8.35 -12.49
N PRO A 187 -0.48 8.17 -12.83
CA PRO A 187 -1.29 7.06 -12.31
C PRO A 187 -0.72 5.67 -12.64
N GLN A 188 -0.04 5.49 -13.77
CA GLN A 188 0.61 4.23 -14.11
C GLN A 188 1.74 3.87 -13.13
N LEU A 189 2.55 4.84 -12.70
CA LEU A 189 3.60 4.60 -11.69
C LEU A 189 2.97 4.43 -10.30
N THR A 190 1.99 5.26 -9.96
CA THR A 190 1.22 5.19 -8.71
C THR A 190 0.62 3.81 -8.47
N GLY A 191 -0.08 3.29 -9.48
CA GLY A 191 -0.66 1.96 -9.44
C GLY A 191 0.39 0.87 -9.28
N LYS A 192 1.51 0.98 -9.99
CA LYS A 192 2.63 0.01 -9.86
C LYS A 192 3.21 0.00 -8.46
N ILE A 193 3.47 1.16 -7.87
CA ILE A 193 3.95 1.30 -6.49
C ILE A 193 2.96 0.66 -5.51
N ALA A 194 1.68 1.04 -5.59
CA ALA A 194 0.65 0.50 -4.71
C ALA A 194 0.47 -1.01 -4.86
N TYR A 195 0.49 -1.53 -6.09
CA TYR A 195 0.35 -2.96 -6.34
C TYR A 195 1.57 -3.76 -5.86
N ILE A 196 2.78 -3.18 -5.90
CA ILE A 196 3.97 -3.76 -5.27
C ILE A 196 3.75 -3.89 -3.76
N TYR A 197 3.30 -2.84 -3.09
CA TYR A 197 3.00 -2.87 -1.65
C TYR A 197 1.90 -3.88 -1.31
N TYR A 198 0.88 -3.95 -2.16
CA TYR A 198 -0.22 -4.91 -2.01
C TYR A 198 0.25 -6.36 -2.17
N ARG A 199 1.11 -6.67 -3.14
CA ARG A 199 1.53 -8.06 -3.42
C ARG A 199 2.68 -8.53 -2.52
N PHE A 200 3.66 -7.68 -2.24
CA PHE A 200 4.78 -7.98 -1.35
C PHE A 200 4.43 -7.70 0.12
N ASP A 201 3.51 -8.52 0.63
CA ASP A 201 2.91 -8.39 1.94
C ASP A 201 3.85 -8.83 3.08
N LEU A 202 4.34 -7.86 3.86
CA LEU A 202 5.25 -8.12 4.98
C LEU A 202 4.59 -8.75 6.22
N ALA A 203 3.27 -8.93 6.22
CA ALA A 203 2.58 -9.77 7.21
C ALA A 203 2.65 -11.26 6.84
N ASN A 204 2.93 -11.59 5.58
CA ASN A 204 3.01 -12.97 5.12
C ASN A 204 4.45 -13.51 5.29
N GLU A 205 4.68 -14.22 6.39
CA GLU A 205 5.99 -14.86 6.62
C GLU A 205 6.40 -15.85 5.53
N LYS A 206 5.46 -16.52 4.84
CA LYS A 206 5.80 -17.41 3.73
C LYS A 206 6.34 -16.62 2.53
N PHE A 207 5.80 -15.43 2.28
CA PHE A 207 6.34 -14.51 1.30
C PHE A 207 7.74 -14.05 1.71
N ILE A 208 7.92 -13.56 2.95
CA ILE A 208 9.23 -13.13 3.45
C ILE A 208 10.27 -14.24 3.31
N LYS A 209 9.95 -15.48 3.70
CA LYS A 209 10.84 -16.64 3.54
C LYS A 209 11.13 -17.03 2.10
N SER A 210 10.33 -16.55 1.14
CA SER A 210 10.63 -16.71 -0.29
C SER A 210 11.65 -15.70 -0.82
N VAL A 211 11.87 -14.61 -0.10
CA VAL A 211 12.88 -13.59 -0.43
C VAL A 211 14.27 -14.11 -0.09
N SER A 212 15.23 -13.91 -0.99
CA SER A 212 16.59 -14.46 -0.86
C SER A 212 17.28 -14.14 0.49
N ASP A 213 17.04 -12.98 1.07
CA ASP A 213 17.57 -12.54 2.36
C ASP A 213 16.49 -12.38 3.45
N GLY A 214 15.31 -12.98 3.25
CA GLY A 214 14.17 -12.88 4.16
C GLY A 214 14.42 -13.47 5.54
N ASP A 215 15.16 -14.57 5.66
CA ASP A 215 15.50 -15.15 6.96
C ASP A 215 16.41 -14.24 7.78
N LYS A 216 17.31 -13.49 7.13
CA LYS A 216 18.16 -12.49 7.80
C LYS A 216 17.30 -11.37 8.36
N TYR A 217 16.31 -10.92 7.58
CA TYR A 217 15.35 -9.91 8.01
C TYR A 217 14.48 -10.38 9.19
N LEU A 218 13.93 -11.59 9.15
CA LEU A 218 13.13 -12.14 10.24
C LEU A 218 13.92 -12.21 11.54
N LYS A 219 15.18 -12.67 11.50
CA LYS A 219 16.07 -12.68 12.68
C LYS A 219 16.30 -11.28 13.25
N GLU A 220 16.47 -10.28 12.40
CA GLU A 220 16.65 -8.89 12.85
C GLU A 220 15.36 -8.30 13.45
N ARG A 221 14.20 -8.62 12.88
CA ARG A 221 12.88 -8.25 13.44
C ARG A 221 12.67 -8.91 14.81
N GLU A 222 12.92 -10.21 14.92
CA GLU A 222 12.85 -10.96 16.17
C GLU A 222 13.80 -10.41 17.23
N LYS A 223 15.05 -10.09 16.84
CA LYS A 223 16.03 -9.46 17.73
C LYS A 223 15.52 -8.13 18.28
N PHE A 224 14.96 -7.27 17.43
CA PHE A 224 14.41 -5.98 17.85
C PHE A 224 13.30 -6.16 18.91
N VAL A 225 12.34 -7.04 18.62
CA VAL A 225 11.23 -7.36 19.55
C VAL A 225 11.76 -7.92 20.87
N LYS A 226 12.65 -8.91 20.81
CA LYS A 226 13.19 -9.58 21.99
C LYS A 226 13.97 -8.64 22.90
N VAL A 227 14.77 -7.74 22.31
CA VAL A 227 15.52 -6.76 23.09
C VAL A 227 14.57 -5.79 23.79
N ALA A 228 13.56 -5.27 23.09
CA ALA A 228 12.56 -4.39 23.67
C ALA A 228 11.84 -5.07 24.85
N SER A 229 11.33 -6.28 24.64
CA SER A 229 10.56 -7.01 25.64
C SER A 229 11.41 -7.39 26.85
N ASP A 230 12.65 -7.84 26.64
CA ASP A 230 13.58 -8.15 27.73
C ASP A 230 13.83 -6.94 28.64
N ILE A 231 14.01 -5.76 28.08
CA ILE A 231 14.26 -4.53 28.85
C ILE A 231 13.03 -4.12 29.63
N TYR A 232 11.86 -4.15 28.99
CA TYR A 232 10.59 -3.86 29.65
C TYR A 232 10.31 -4.83 30.81
N ILE A 233 10.51 -6.14 30.61
CA ILE A 233 10.20 -7.17 31.61
C ILE A 233 11.21 -7.18 32.76
N LYS A 234 12.51 -7.06 32.46
CA LYS A 234 13.58 -7.24 33.46
C LYS A 234 13.82 -6.01 34.31
N ASN A 235 13.37 -4.82 33.87
CA ASN A 235 13.50 -3.60 34.65
C ASN A 235 12.15 -3.19 35.28
N PRO A 236 11.98 -3.39 36.60
CA PRO A 236 10.72 -3.05 37.29
C PRO A 236 10.33 -1.58 37.17
N ILE A 237 11.31 -0.66 37.03
CA ILE A 237 11.06 0.78 36.92
C ILE A 237 10.29 1.09 35.63
N TYR A 238 10.70 0.52 34.51
CA TYR A 238 10.02 0.74 33.23
C TYR A 238 8.63 0.13 33.22
N LYS A 239 8.52 -1.12 33.69
CA LYS A 239 7.24 -1.80 33.79
C LYS A 239 6.24 -1.02 34.64
N MET A 240 6.59 -0.73 35.89
CA MET A 240 5.73 0.04 36.80
C MET A 240 5.44 1.45 36.25
N GLY A 241 6.46 2.10 35.67
CA GLY A 241 6.33 3.43 35.09
C GLY A 241 5.35 3.50 33.94
N PHE A 242 5.34 2.49 33.05
CA PHE A 242 4.40 2.41 31.93
C PHE A 242 3.01 1.95 32.41
N GLU A 243 2.94 1.00 33.36
CA GLU A 243 1.70 0.47 33.92
C GLU A 243 0.89 1.50 34.72
N LYS A 244 1.48 2.64 35.10
CA LYS A 244 0.75 3.84 35.55
C LYS A 244 -0.43 4.20 34.63
N LYS A 245 -0.30 3.95 33.33
CA LYS A 245 -1.40 4.17 32.37
C LYS A 245 -2.63 3.30 32.60
N LEU A 246 -2.48 2.13 33.22
CA LEU A 246 -3.63 1.31 33.62
C LEU A 246 -4.50 2.00 34.67
N GLN A 247 -3.91 2.93 35.43
CA GLN A 247 -4.56 3.72 36.47
C GLN A 247 -4.91 5.15 35.99
N ASN A 248 -4.80 5.41 34.67
CA ASN A 248 -4.95 6.73 34.06
C ASN A 248 -3.97 7.79 34.58
N GLU A 249 -2.84 7.36 35.15
CA GLU A 249 -1.81 8.28 35.62
C GLU A 249 -0.93 8.79 34.45
N VAL A 250 -0.26 9.91 34.70
CA VAL A 250 0.72 10.48 33.77
C VAL A 250 2.01 9.68 33.87
N VAL A 251 2.53 9.27 32.71
CA VAL A 251 3.84 8.62 32.62
C VAL A 251 4.88 9.72 32.51
N ASP A 252 5.90 9.66 33.37
CA ASP A 252 7.05 10.55 33.29
C ASP A 252 7.83 10.24 31.99
N ILE A 253 8.05 11.27 31.18
CA ILE A 253 8.76 11.16 29.90
C ILE A 253 10.18 10.61 30.09
N ASN A 254 10.82 10.88 31.23
CA ASN A 254 12.15 10.36 31.56
C ASN A 254 12.18 8.83 31.59
N ILE A 255 11.09 8.19 32.02
CA ILE A 255 10.98 6.71 32.03
C ILE A 255 10.98 6.18 30.60
N ILE A 256 10.33 6.89 29.67
CA ILE A 256 10.29 6.53 28.26
C ILE A 256 11.68 6.75 27.63
N GLU A 257 12.33 7.87 27.94
CA GLU A 257 13.70 8.17 27.48
C GLU A 257 14.68 7.10 27.95
N ASP A 258 14.70 6.78 29.24
CA ASP A 258 15.58 5.78 29.82
C ASP A 258 15.33 4.39 29.21
N PHE A 259 14.06 4.01 29.03
CA PHE A 259 13.69 2.77 28.35
C PHE A 259 14.26 2.72 26.92
N LEU A 260 14.09 3.78 26.13
CA LEU A 260 14.60 3.84 24.76
C LEU A 260 16.14 3.88 24.72
N LYS A 261 16.80 4.50 25.69
CA LYS A 261 18.27 4.49 25.82
C LYS A 261 18.81 3.09 26.09
N ASP A 262 18.21 2.37 27.04
CA ASP A 262 18.58 0.99 27.33
C ASP A 262 18.30 0.07 26.13
N PHE A 263 17.18 0.32 25.43
CA PHE A 263 16.83 -0.39 24.21
C PHE A 263 17.87 -0.17 23.12
N ALA A 264 18.19 1.08 22.84
CA ALA A 264 19.21 1.47 21.89
C ALA A 264 20.58 0.86 22.20
N LYS A 265 21.02 0.97 23.46
CA LYS A 265 22.30 0.43 23.92
C LYS A 265 22.40 -1.08 23.70
N ARG A 266 21.33 -1.83 23.97
CA ARG A 266 21.30 -3.29 23.72
C ARG A 266 21.28 -3.65 22.24
N LEU A 267 20.78 -2.78 21.38
CA LEU A 267 20.88 -2.92 19.93
C LEU A 267 22.24 -2.46 19.37
N GLY A 268 23.11 -1.87 20.20
CA GLY A 268 24.40 -1.32 19.77
C GLY A 268 24.27 0.04 19.07
N ILE A 269 23.22 0.80 19.37
CA ILE A 269 22.96 2.13 18.83
C ILE A 269 23.56 3.18 19.78
N ASP A 270 24.27 4.16 19.22
CA ASP A 270 24.79 5.31 19.99
C ASP A 270 23.62 6.15 20.53
N GLU A 271 23.64 6.47 21.82
CA GLU A 271 22.64 7.33 22.47
C GLU A 271 22.53 8.70 21.78
N LYS A 272 23.64 9.22 21.23
CA LYS A 272 23.66 10.53 20.55
C LYS A 272 22.81 10.60 19.30
N VAL A 273 22.45 9.45 18.71
CA VAL A 273 21.61 9.40 17.50
C VAL A 273 20.14 9.10 17.83
N LEU A 274 19.77 9.08 19.11
CA LEU A 274 18.39 8.86 19.52
C LEU A 274 17.52 10.09 19.29
N PRO A 275 16.26 9.88 18.89
CA PRO A 275 15.34 10.98 18.68
C PRO A 275 14.98 11.64 20.01
N VAL A 276 14.77 12.95 19.96
CA VAL A 276 14.21 13.68 21.10
C VAL A 276 12.74 13.30 21.26
N ILE A 277 12.30 13.01 22.48
CA ILE A 277 10.89 12.71 22.75
C ILE A 277 10.14 14.02 22.93
N SER A 278 8.98 14.15 22.28
CA SER A 278 8.05 15.25 22.49
C SER A 278 6.66 14.70 22.84
N SER A 279 6.01 15.30 23.83
CA SER A 279 4.65 14.93 24.25
C SER A 279 3.56 15.80 23.59
N ASN A 280 3.87 16.48 22.49
CA ASN A 280 3.00 17.47 21.87
C ASN A 280 1.99 16.88 20.85
N ALA A 281 1.94 15.55 20.69
CA ALA A 281 0.95 14.93 19.82
C ALA A 281 -0.46 15.13 20.42
N SER A 282 -1.38 15.64 19.62
CA SER A 282 -2.77 15.88 20.01
C SER A 282 -3.75 15.39 18.93
N GLY A 283 -4.99 15.11 19.32
CA GLY A 283 -6.05 14.66 18.42
C GLY A 283 -5.99 13.18 18.06
N LEU A 284 -6.35 12.84 16.82
CA LEU A 284 -6.40 11.46 16.29
C LEU A 284 -5.00 10.83 16.09
N ASN A 285 -3.94 11.62 16.17
CA ASN A 285 -2.58 11.13 16.05
C ASN A 285 -2.10 10.52 17.38
N LEU A 286 -1.84 9.21 17.41
CA LEU A 286 -1.35 8.51 18.59
C LEU A 286 0.15 8.78 18.82
N GLY A 287 0.92 8.97 17.74
CA GLY A 287 2.33 9.31 17.77
C GLY A 287 2.90 9.43 16.36
N SER A 288 4.08 10.02 16.25
CA SER A 288 4.79 10.09 14.97
C SER A 288 6.29 10.27 15.14
N TYR A 289 7.07 9.52 14.37
CA TYR A 289 8.48 9.78 14.18
C TYR A 289 8.71 10.78 13.03
N ASN A 290 9.05 12.03 13.39
CA ASN A 290 9.45 13.04 12.42
C ASN A 290 10.92 12.82 12.01
N LYS A 291 11.09 12.23 10.82
CA LYS A 291 12.41 11.92 10.25
C LYS A 291 13.31 13.13 9.98
N PHE A 292 12.75 14.33 9.79
CA PHE A 292 13.50 15.55 9.48
C PHE A 292 13.92 16.28 10.76
N ALA A 293 12.98 16.47 11.69
CA ALA A 293 13.25 17.12 12.97
C ALA A 293 13.94 16.17 13.96
N HIS A 294 13.95 14.87 13.67
CA HIS A 294 14.48 13.82 14.54
C HIS A 294 13.78 13.78 15.91
N ILE A 295 12.45 13.87 15.87
CA ILE A 295 11.57 13.91 17.04
C ILE A 295 10.65 12.70 17.03
N LEU A 296 10.53 12.02 18.17
CA LEU A 296 9.53 11.00 18.41
C LEU A 296 8.39 11.66 19.20
N ASN A 297 7.30 11.99 18.51
CA ASN A 297 6.11 12.59 19.12
C ASN A 297 5.22 11.50 19.69
N LEU A 298 4.82 11.63 20.95
CA LEU A 298 3.95 10.68 21.63
C LEU A 298 2.73 11.39 22.20
N ASN A 299 1.55 10.81 21.97
CA ASN A 299 0.36 11.24 22.68
C ASN A 299 0.30 10.48 24.00
N LEU A 300 0.58 11.19 25.10
CA LEU A 300 0.55 10.58 26.44
C LEU A 300 -0.88 10.43 26.98
N ASN A 301 -1.91 10.94 26.29
CA ASN A 301 -3.31 10.91 26.76
C ASN A 301 -4.13 9.81 26.07
N ILE A 302 -3.54 8.62 25.92
CA ILE A 302 -4.16 7.45 25.30
C ILE A 302 -4.14 6.25 26.25
N ASN A 303 -4.97 5.25 25.97
CA ASN A 303 -5.01 4.02 26.78
C ASN A 303 -3.67 3.27 26.72
N PHE A 304 -3.42 2.44 27.74
CA PHE A 304 -2.17 1.72 27.92
C PHE A 304 -1.70 0.92 26.70
N LEU A 305 -2.60 0.15 26.05
CA LEU A 305 -2.25 -0.66 24.89
C LEU A 305 -1.77 0.22 23.73
N ASN A 306 -2.55 1.26 23.39
CA ASN A 306 -2.17 2.20 22.35
C ASN A 306 -0.89 2.97 22.71
N PHE A 307 -0.68 3.30 23.98
CA PHE A 307 0.53 3.98 24.45
C PHE A 307 1.79 3.14 24.22
N ILE A 308 1.80 1.90 24.67
CA ILE A 308 2.93 1.00 24.48
C ILE A 308 3.16 0.68 22.99
N ASP A 309 2.10 0.40 22.25
CA ASP A 309 2.19 0.09 20.82
C ASP A 309 2.82 1.25 20.05
N THR A 310 2.40 2.48 20.36
CA THR A 310 2.91 3.69 19.71
C THR A 310 4.41 3.86 19.96
N ILE A 311 4.89 3.67 21.20
CA ILE A 311 6.33 3.79 21.50
C ILE A 311 7.15 2.83 20.63
N ILE A 312 6.74 1.56 20.57
CA ILE A 312 7.47 0.55 19.80
C ILE A 312 7.34 0.79 18.29
N HIS A 313 6.16 1.17 17.82
CA HIS A 313 5.87 1.48 16.42
C HIS A 313 6.73 2.66 15.92
N GLU A 314 6.72 3.78 16.63
CA GLU A 314 7.49 4.97 16.23
C GLU A 314 9.00 4.75 16.39
N PHE A 315 9.42 4.01 17.40
CA PHE A 315 10.83 3.66 17.55
C PHE A 315 11.31 2.71 16.43
N ARG A 316 10.42 1.86 15.91
CA ARG A 316 10.71 1.03 14.73
C ARG A 316 10.88 1.88 13.46
N HIS A 317 10.06 2.92 13.27
CA HIS A 317 10.27 3.90 12.20
C HIS A 317 11.63 4.59 12.32
N PHE A 318 12.00 5.04 13.52
CA PHE A 318 13.34 5.57 13.79
C PHE A 318 14.43 4.55 13.41
N TYR A 319 14.32 3.32 13.89
CA TYR A 319 15.31 2.28 13.68
C TYR A 319 15.53 1.98 12.19
N ILE A 320 14.46 1.82 11.42
CA ILE A 320 14.59 1.59 9.97
C ILE A 320 15.20 2.81 9.29
N TYR A 321 14.67 4.00 9.56
CA TYR A 321 15.06 5.21 8.83
C TYR A 321 16.46 5.73 9.17
N ARG A 322 16.90 5.61 10.42
CA ARG A 322 18.19 6.17 10.88
C ARG A 322 19.28 5.11 10.99
N ILE A 323 18.93 3.93 11.48
CA ILE A 323 19.92 2.89 11.80
C ILE A 323 20.10 1.91 10.64
N LYS A 324 19.03 1.61 9.91
CA LYS A 324 19.04 0.65 8.78
C LYS A 324 18.98 1.30 7.40
N ASN A 325 19.20 2.61 7.28
CA ASN A 325 19.17 3.33 6.01
C ASN A 325 20.14 2.81 4.94
N ASN A 326 21.26 2.24 5.38
CA ASN A 326 22.29 1.64 4.53
C ASN A 326 22.32 0.11 4.65
N SER A 327 21.24 -0.52 5.15
CA SER A 327 21.18 -1.97 5.22
C SER A 327 21.39 -2.58 3.84
N GLU A 328 22.08 -3.72 3.77
CA GLU A 328 22.19 -4.51 2.55
C GLU A 328 20.95 -5.37 2.30
N ASN A 329 20.14 -5.61 3.33
CA ASN A 329 18.95 -6.46 3.24
C ASN A 329 17.86 -5.80 2.38
N SER A 330 17.34 -6.54 1.40
CA SER A 330 16.38 -6.04 0.42
C SER A 330 15.05 -5.61 1.05
N ILE A 331 14.56 -6.34 2.06
CA ILE A 331 13.31 -6.00 2.75
C ILE A 331 13.49 -4.73 3.59
N GLU A 332 14.59 -4.60 4.33
CA GLU A 332 14.88 -3.36 5.08
C GLU A 332 15.01 -2.15 4.13
N LYS A 333 15.66 -2.30 2.97
CA LYS A 333 15.71 -1.26 1.92
C LYS A 333 14.34 -0.92 1.38
N PHE A 334 13.48 -1.92 1.15
CA PHE A 334 12.13 -1.72 0.63
C PHE A 334 11.26 -0.90 1.58
N ILE A 335 11.31 -1.24 2.87
CA ILE A 335 10.65 -0.49 3.95
C ILE A 335 11.19 0.94 4.01
N TYR A 336 12.52 1.10 3.95
CA TYR A 336 13.17 2.40 3.94
C TYR A 336 12.75 3.28 2.76
N CYS A 337 12.75 2.75 1.53
CA CYS A 337 12.34 3.48 0.32
C CYS A 337 10.88 3.93 0.39
N ASN A 338 9.96 3.06 0.85
CA ASN A 338 8.57 3.46 1.08
C ASN A 338 8.49 4.59 2.10
N MET A 339 9.14 4.47 3.26
CA MET A 339 9.10 5.51 4.30
C MET A 339 9.76 6.84 3.87
N LYS A 340 10.85 6.77 3.09
CA LYS A 340 11.63 7.94 2.70
C LYS A 340 10.93 8.72 1.58
N ASP A 341 10.56 8.02 0.50
CA ASP A 341 10.27 8.65 -0.79
C ASP A 341 8.78 8.52 -1.16
N PHE A 342 8.15 7.36 -0.90
CA PHE A 342 6.80 7.03 -1.38
C PHE A 342 5.85 6.61 -0.27
N TYR A 343 5.84 7.38 0.81
CA TYR A 343 4.91 7.22 1.91
C TYR A 343 3.51 7.63 1.47
N ILE A 344 2.51 6.82 1.79
CA ILE A 344 1.11 7.05 1.44
C ILE A 344 0.37 7.48 2.71
N GLU A 345 -0.10 8.71 2.73
CA GLU A 345 -0.84 9.22 3.87
C GLU A 345 -2.25 8.63 3.93
N ILE A 346 -2.80 8.60 5.14
CA ILE A 346 -4.18 8.14 5.40
C ILE A 346 -5.23 8.93 4.61
N SER A 347 -4.94 10.19 4.23
CA SER A 347 -5.82 11.08 3.49
C SER A 347 -5.90 10.75 1.99
N TYR A 348 -5.04 9.89 1.44
CA TYR A 348 -4.96 9.63 -0.01
C TYR A 348 -5.98 8.55 -0.48
N TYR A 349 -7.10 8.41 0.23
CA TYR A 349 -8.06 7.30 0.04
C TYR A 349 -8.63 7.24 -1.38
N ALA A 350 -8.96 8.38 -1.98
CA ALA A 350 -9.50 8.44 -3.35
C ALA A 350 -8.65 7.70 -4.39
N ILE A 351 -7.32 7.77 -4.26
CA ILE A 351 -6.36 7.14 -5.20
C ILE A 351 -6.18 5.64 -4.91
N PHE A 352 -6.32 5.21 -3.65
CA PHE A 352 -5.85 3.91 -3.18
C PHE A 352 -6.92 3.01 -2.52
N ASP A 353 -8.19 3.39 -2.55
CA ASP A 353 -9.28 2.63 -1.90
C ASP A 353 -9.43 1.18 -2.38
N ASN A 354 -9.04 0.88 -3.62
CA ASN A 354 -9.18 -0.47 -4.16
C ASN A 354 -8.15 -1.49 -3.62
N TYR A 355 -7.12 -1.04 -2.91
CA TYR A 355 -6.09 -1.92 -2.32
C TYR A 355 -6.46 -2.46 -0.93
N ASP A 356 -7.75 -2.47 -0.62
CA ASP A 356 -8.28 -2.89 0.66
C ASP A 356 -8.09 -4.38 0.94
N LYS A 357 -7.47 -4.69 2.08
CA LYS A 357 -7.21 -6.07 2.53
C LYS A 357 -8.02 -6.38 3.77
N LYS A 358 -8.21 -7.68 4.00
CA LYS A 358 -8.69 -8.18 5.28
C LYS A 358 -7.77 -7.72 6.39
N CYS A 359 -8.37 -7.31 7.50
CA CYS A 359 -7.61 -6.93 8.66
C CYS A 359 -6.79 -8.09 9.19
N LEU A 360 -5.60 -7.73 9.63
CA LEU A 360 -4.65 -8.65 10.23
C LEU A 360 -5.19 -9.10 11.59
N ILE A 361 -4.82 -10.31 11.98
CA ILE A 361 -5.33 -10.92 13.22
C ILE A 361 -5.00 -10.05 14.43
N TYR A 362 -3.87 -9.37 14.43
CA TYR A 362 -3.45 -8.50 15.53
C TYR A 362 -4.08 -7.09 15.52
N ASP A 363 -4.68 -6.68 14.40
CA ASP A 363 -5.46 -5.43 14.33
C ASP A 363 -6.96 -5.69 14.65
N ASN A 364 -7.35 -6.93 14.91
CA ASN A 364 -8.75 -7.30 15.03
C ASN A 364 -9.36 -6.98 16.42
N GLU A 365 -10.68 -7.11 16.49
CA GLU A 365 -11.50 -6.74 17.64
C GLU A 365 -11.21 -7.54 18.91
N ASP A 366 -10.69 -8.76 18.75
CA ASP A 366 -10.30 -9.62 19.86
C ASP A 366 -9.01 -9.11 20.55
N GLU A 367 -8.22 -8.24 19.91
CA GLU A 367 -6.92 -7.77 20.43
C GLU A 367 -6.76 -6.25 20.59
N THR A 368 -7.27 -5.43 19.66
CA THR A 368 -7.09 -3.96 19.71
C THR A 368 -8.38 -3.16 19.51
N LYS A 369 -9.48 -3.80 19.10
CA LYS A 369 -10.75 -3.12 18.74
C LYS A 369 -10.62 -2.08 17.61
N LYS A 370 -9.52 -2.12 16.85
CA LYS A 370 -9.24 -1.18 15.74
C LYS A 370 -9.88 -1.64 14.43
N CYS A 371 -10.00 -2.96 14.23
CA CYS A 371 -10.65 -3.54 13.08
C CYS A 371 -11.55 -4.73 13.43
N LEU A 372 -12.60 -4.97 12.65
CA LEU A 372 -13.52 -6.08 12.86
C LEU A 372 -12.98 -7.35 12.21
N LYS A 373 -13.11 -8.46 12.92
CA LYS A 373 -12.66 -9.78 12.46
C LYS A 373 -13.29 -10.14 11.11
N ASN A 374 -12.49 -10.73 10.23
CA ASN A 374 -12.89 -11.17 8.88
C ASN A 374 -13.41 -10.07 7.94
N ARG A 375 -13.32 -8.80 8.33
CA ARG A 375 -13.62 -7.66 7.47
C ARG A 375 -12.33 -7.04 6.94
N THR A 376 -12.49 -6.18 5.95
CA THR A 376 -11.41 -5.38 5.41
C THR A 376 -11.18 -4.12 6.22
N TYR A 377 -10.01 -3.48 6.09
CA TYR A 377 -9.70 -2.25 6.84
C TYR A 377 -10.75 -1.17 6.58
N TYR A 378 -11.08 -0.92 5.32
CA TYR A 378 -12.14 0.04 4.97
C TYR A 378 -13.51 -0.41 5.48
N GLY A 379 -13.87 -1.68 5.27
CA GLY A 379 -15.17 -2.23 5.68
C GLY A 379 -15.39 -2.20 7.20
N SER A 380 -14.32 -2.30 7.98
CA SER A 380 -14.36 -2.13 9.44
C SER A 380 -14.46 -0.68 9.85
N TRP A 381 -13.68 0.20 9.22
CA TRP A 381 -13.73 1.62 9.53
C TRP A 381 -15.13 2.21 9.29
N LYS A 382 -15.73 1.88 8.14
CA LYS A 382 -17.08 2.30 7.78
C LYS A 382 -18.15 1.79 8.76
N PHE A 383 -17.96 0.60 9.32
CA PHE A 383 -18.89 0.06 10.32
C PHE A 383 -18.73 0.72 11.68
N LEU A 384 -17.49 0.91 12.14
CA LEU A 384 -17.20 1.52 13.44
C LEU A 384 -17.51 3.02 13.44
N ASN A 385 -17.38 3.68 12.28
CA ASN A 385 -17.54 5.12 12.13
C ASN A 385 -18.54 5.47 11.00
N PRO A 386 -19.83 5.12 11.12
CA PRO A 386 -20.79 5.21 10.02
C PRO A 386 -21.15 6.66 9.61
N LYS A 387 -20.69 7.66 10.36
CA LYS A 387 -20.99 9.09 10.15
C LYS A 387 -19.78 9.91 9.67
N LEU A 388 -18.62 9.29 9.47
CA LEU A 388 -17.43 10.00 8.96
C LEU A 388 -17.43 9.96 7.44
N ASP A 389 -17.43 11.15 6.83
CA ASP A 389 -17.38 11.32 5.36
C ASP A 389 -15.96 11.09 4.80
N LEU A 390 -14.93 11.24 5.64
CA LEU A 390 -13.54 10.97 5.29
C LEU A 390 -13.16 9.56 5.74
N LEU A 391 -12.82 8.72 4.76
CA LEU A 391 -12.41 7.35 5.00
C LEU A 391 -10.88 7.27 4.86
N PRO A 392 -10.21 6.55 5.76
CA PRO A 392 -8.76 6.39 5.69
C PRO A 392 -8.41 5.51 4.49
N SER A 393 -7.32 5.85 3.80
CA SER A 393 -6.75 5.00 2.75
C SER A 393 -6.48 3.62 3.33
N PRO A 394 -7.07 2.55 2.78
CA PRO A 394 -6.78 1.20 3.27
C PRO A 394 -5.33 0.79 2.99
N LEU A 395 -4.70 1.39 1.96
CA LEU A 395 -3.31 1.12 1.60
C LEU A 395 -2.32 1.59 2.69
N TYR A 396 -2.68 2.60 3.49
CA TYR A 396 -1.91 2.98 4.68
C TYR A 396 -1.71 1.79 5.63
N TYR A 397 -2.72 0.91 5.74
CA TYR A 397 -2.68 -0.24 6.64
C TYR A 397 -1.84 -1.41 6.12
N VAL A 398 -1.45 -1.37 4.84
CA VAL A 398 -0.71 -2.47 4.21
C VAL A 398 0.60 -2.03 3.56
N GLN A 399 0.93 -0.74 3.54
CA GLN A 399 2.21 -0.24 3.03
C GLN A 399 3.39 -0.71 3.91
N PRO A 400 4.58 -0.98 3.33
CA PRO A 400 5.68 -1.65 4.02
C PRO A 400 6.11 -1.04 5.37
N SER A 401 6.29 0.29 5.44
CA SER A 401 6.78 0.97 6.64
C SER A 401 5.82 0.87 7.81
N GLU A 402 4.55 1.13 7.55
CA GLU A 402 3.50 1.10 8.57
C GLU A 402 3.20 -0.34 8.99
N LEU A 403 3.20 -1.27 8.03
CA LEU A 403 2.93 -2.68 8.27
C LEU A 403 4.01 -3.34 9.12
N ASP A 404 5.29 -3.09 8.82
CA ASP A 404 6.39 -3.62 9.63
C ASP A 404 6.32 -3.11 11.08
N SER A 405 6.15 -1.81 11.28
CA SER A 405 6.06 -1.21 12.62
C SER A 405 4.87 -1.76 13.42
N ARG A 406 3.72 -1.98 12.79
CA ARG A 406 2.55 -2.63 13.44
C ARG A 406 2.83 -4.07 13.86
N ILE A 407 3.46 -4.87 12.99
CA ILE A 407 3.84 -6.25 13.30
C ILE A 407 4.81 -6.31 14.49
N VAL A 408 5.79 -5.41 14.51
CA VAL A 408 6.79 -5.33 15.58
C VAL A 408 6.14 -4.96 16.92
N ALA A 409 5.24 -3.97 16.93
CA ALA A 409 4.49 -3.59 18.13
C ALA A 409 3.62 -4.76 18.65
N TYR A 410 2.94 -5.46 17.74
CA TYR A 410 2.17 -6.66 18.09
C TYR A 410 3.02 -7.74 18.76
N TYR A 411 4.14 -8.12 18.14
CA TYR A 411 4.99 -9.17 18.70
C TYR A 411 5.63 -8.75 20.03
N PHE A 412 5.95 -7.46 20.20
CA PHE A 412 6.38 -6.94 21.49
C PHE A 412 5.32 -7.16 22.58
N ARG A 413 4.06 -6.77 22.33
CA ARG A 413 2.95 -7.01 23.27
C ARG A 413 2.80 -8.47 23.65
N LYS A 414 2.86 -9.35 22.65
CA LYS A 414 2.75 -10.79 22.87
C LYS A 414 3.84 -11.32 23.80
N GLU A 415 5.08 -10.85 23.64
CA GLU A 415 6.21 -11.22 24.52
C GLU A 415 6.01 -10.73 25.95
N ILE A 416 5.44 -9.54 26.14
CA ILE A 416 5.16 -8.97 27.47
C ILE A 416 3.82 -9.44 28.07
N LYS A 417 3.11 -10.35 27.37
CA LYS A 417 1.85 -10.99 27.79
C LYS A 417 0.66 -10.04 27.91
N LEU A 418 0.49 -9.14 26.93
CA LEU A 418 -0.63 -8.20 26.81
C LEU A 418 -1.58 -8.52 25.65
#